data_AF-A0A8I2K387-F1
#
_entry.id   AF-A0A8I2K387-F1
#
_cell.length_a   1.000
_cell.length_b   1.000
_cell.length_c   1.000
_cell.angle_alpha   90.00
_cell.angle_beta   90.00
_cell.angle_gamma   90.00
#
_symmetry.space_group_name_H-M   'P 1'
#
loop_
_entity.id
_entity.type
_entity.pdbx_description
1 polymer ?
#
loop_
_entity_poly.entity_id
_entity_poly.type
_entity_poly.pdbx_seq_one_letter_code
_entity_poly.pdbx_strand_id
1 'polypeptide(L)'
;MYLRGAFKQHEYGDVILPFVVLRRMDCVLEDTKDDVIRTYKQFKHTLPDLNQILMKSAKDLKFYNTSYYDLRRLTQDAANIEMNFYNYINGYSPNVREILESFNIDKIVAKLVKNDYLFKLVDKFTEVDLHPEMVSNHEMGYIFEELLRRFSEMSNETAGEHYTPREVGLCTWHLIPTQIQAVE
;
A
#
# COMPACT_ATOMS: atom_id res chain seq x y z
N MET A 1 -2.50 -5.67 -22.29
CA MET A 1 -3.87 -5.60 -22.85
C MET A 1 -4.91 -6.20 -21.87
N TYR A 2 -4.76 -6.03 -20.54
CA TYR A 2 -5.49 -6.84 -19.54
C TYR A 2 -6.43 -6.07 -18.61
N LEU A 3 -6.41 -4.75 -18.64
CA LEU A 3 -7.23 -3.91 -17.74
C LEU A 3 -8.40 -3.24 -18.48
N ARG A 4 -8.39 -3.25 -19.82
CA ARG A 4 -9.21 -2.39 -20.69
C ARG A 4 -10.72 -2.65 -20.68
N GLY A 5 -11.17 -3.74 -20.05
CA GLY A 5 -12.57 -4.16 -20.06
C GLY A 5 -13.36 -3.99 -18.75
N ALA A 6 -12.68 -3.82 -17.61
CA ALA A 6 -13.34 -3.88 -16.28
C ALA A 6 -13.26 -2.58 -15.46
N PHE A 7 -12.29 -1.72 -15.77
CA PHE A 7 -12.11 -0.43 -15.09
C PHE A 7 -11.93 0.65 -16.14
N LYS A 8 -12.50 1.83 -15.90
CA LYS A 8 -12.32 2.98 -16.77
C LYS A 8 -10.89 3.52 -16.63
N GLN A 9 -10.37 4.19 -17.66
CA GLN A 9 -9.01 4.73 -17.66
C GLN A 9 -8.71 5.64 -16.46
N HIS A 10 -9.71 6.40 -16.00
CA HIS A 10 -9.58 7.23 -14.80
C HIS A 10 -9.52 6.43 -13.49
N GLU A 11 -10.15 5.25 -13.42
CA GLU A 11 -10.15 4.42 -12.19
C GLU A 11 -8.81 3.70 -12.00
N TYR A 12 -7.97 3.58 -13.04
CA TYR A 12 -6.67 2.92 -12.89
C TYR A 12 -5.74 3.65 -11.93
N GLY A 13 -5.78 4.98 -11.90
CA GLY A 13 -4.94 5.75 -10.98
C GLY A 13 -5.26 5.45 -9.53
N ASP A 14 -6.56 5.47 -9.21
CA ASP A 14 -7.06 5.19 -7.87
C ASP A 14 -6.72 3.78 -7.39
N VAL A 15 -6.62 2.81 -8.31
CA VAL A 15 -6.24 1.43 -7.97
C VAL A 15 -4.73 1.25 -7.92
N ILE A 16 -3.96 1.81 -8.85
CA ILE A 16 -2.52 1.56 -8.95
C ILE A 16 -1.76 2.24 -7.80
N LEU A 17 -2.12 3.48 -7.45
CA LEU A 17 -1.43 4.25 -6.41
C LEU A 17 -1.36 3.53 -5.05
N PRO A 18 -2.47 3.07 -4.44
CA PRO A 18 -2.41 2.38 -3.15
C PRO A 18 -1.64 1.06 -3.23
N PHE A 19 -1.72 0.33 -4.36
CA PHE A 19 -0.96 -0.91 -4.52
C PHE A 19 0.54 -0.67 -4.67
N VAL A 20 0.97 0.42 -5.31
CA VAL A 20 2.38 0.82 -5.39
C VAL A 20 2.92 1.17 -4.00
N VAL A 21 2.15 1.92 -3.21
CA VAL A 21 2.53 2.25 -1.81
C VAL A 21 2.63 0.98 -0.98
N LEU A 22 1.63 0.09 -1.06
CA LEU A 22 1.66 -1.21 -0.38
C LEU A 22 2.88 -2.03 -0.78
N ARG A 23 3.22 -2.09 -2.07
CA ARG A 23 4.38 -2.84 -2.56
C ARG A 23 5.69 -2.27 -2.02
N ARG A 24 5.85 -0.94 -2.02
CA ARG A 24 7.02 -0.27 -1.43
C ARG A 24 7.13 -0.56 0.06
N MET A 25 6.02 -0.50 0.79
CA MET A 25 6.00 -0.83 2.22
C MET A 25 6.37 -2.29 2.49
N ASP A 26 5.87 -3.22 1.67
CA ASP A 26 6.18 -4.65 1.80
C ASP A 26 7.68 -4.90 1.54
N CYS A 27 8.27 -4.28 0.52
CA CYS A 27 9.71 -4.35 0.26
C CYS A 27 10.55 -3.77 1.40
N VAL A 28 10.17 -2.62 1.97
CA VAL A 28 10.91 -2.02 3.10
C VAL A 28 10.79 -2.88 4.37
N LEU A 29 9.67 -3.55 4.55
CA LEU A 29 9.44 -4.45 5.69
C LEU A 29 10.04 -5.85 5.48
N GLU A 30 10.38 -6.25 4.25
CA GLU A 30 10.79 -7.62 3.90
C GLU A 30 11.91 -8.13 4.83
N ASP A 31 12.90 -7.28 5.12
CA ASP A 31 14.03 -7.61 6.01
C ASP A 31 13.67 -7.71 7.50
N THR A 32 12.59 -7.06 7.94
CA THR A 32 12.24 -6.93 9.37
C THR A 32 10.97 -7.70 9.74
N LYS A 33 10.24 -8.21 8.74
CA LYS A 33 8.91 -8.79 8.92
C LYS A 33 8.92 -10.05 9.76
N ASP A 34 9.85 -10.97 9.53
CA ASP A 34 9.96 -12.20 10.31
C ASP A 34 10.29 -11.90 11.79
N ASP A 35 11.09 -10.86 12.04
CA ASP A 35 11.39 -10.38 13.40
C ASP A 35 10.15 -9.77 14.07
N VAL A 36 9.41 -8.92 13.36
CA VAL A 36 8.17 -8.30 13.86
C VAL A 36 7.11 -9.36 14.16
N ILE A 37 6.94 -10.36 13.28
CA ILE A 37 5.99 -11.46 13.50
C ILE A 37 6.37 -12.30 14.72
N ARG A 38 7.67 -12.60 14.87
CA ARG A 38 8.19 -13.36 16.03
C ARG A 38 7.93 -12.61 17.33
N THR A 39 8.29 -11.32 17.38
CA THR A 39 8.02 -10.45 18.52
C THR A 39 6.53 -10.37 18.81
N TYR A 40 5.69 -10.18 17.78
CA TYR A 40 4.24 -10.13 17.94
C TYR A 40 3.72 -11.41 18.59
N LYS A 41 4.09 -12.59 18.08
CA LYS A 41 3.66 -13.88 18.66
C LYS A 41 4.15 -14.07 20.09
N GLN A 42 5.35 -13.60 20.40
CA GLN A 42 5.94 -13.75 21.73
C GLN A 42 5.25 -12.86 22.78
N PHE A 43 4.89 -11.62 22.43
CA PHE A 43 4.39 -10.65 23.40
C PHE A 43 2.88 -10.44 23.35
N LYS A 44 2.15 -10.95 22.33
CA LYS A 44 0.69 -10.77 22.15
C LYS A 44 -0.14 -11.10 23.39
N HIS A 45 0.31 -12.05 24.21
CA HIS A 45 -0.38 -12.49 25.42
C HIS A 45 0.21 -11.94 26.72
N THR A 46 1.32 -11.19 26.62
CA THR A 46 2.12 -10.77 27.77
C THR A 46 1.99 -9.28 28.07
N LEU A 47 1.78 -8.44 27.04
CA LEU A 47 1.74 -6.99 27.18
C LEU A 47 0.49 -6.38 26.54
N PRO A 48 -0.17 -5.41 27.20
CA PRO A 48 -1.34 -4.73 26.65
C PRO A 48 -0.98 -3.71 25.55
N ASP A 49 0.24 -3.17 25.54
CA ASP A 49 0.72 -2.29 24.47
C ASP A 49 1.98 -2.87 23.80
N LEU A 50 1.80 -3.29 22.55
CA LEU A 50 2.83 -3.91 21.73
C LEU A 50 3.49 -2.92 20.76
N ASN A 51 2.93 -1.72 20.59
CA ASN A 51 3.34 -0.78 19.56
C ASN A 51 4.83 -0.43 19.63
N GLN A 52 5.32 -0.07 20.83
CA GLN A 52 6.72 0.32 21.01
C GLN A 52 7.71 -0.82 20.76
N ILE A 53 7.34 -2.06 21.10
CA ILE A 53 8.21 -3.23 20.94
C ILE A 53 8.23 -3.67 19.47
N LEU A 54 7.09 -3.58 18.78
CA LEU A 54 6.98 -3.85 17.35
C LEU A 54 7.75 -2.81 16.53
N MET A 55 7.67 -1.53 16.89
CA MET A 55 8.47 -0.46 16.26
C MET A 55 9.97 -0.71 16.43
N LYS A 56 10.43 -1.09 17.63
CA LYS A 56 11.84 -1.46 17.87
C LYS A 56 12.26 -2.70 17.07
N SER A 57 11.37 -3.69 16.94
CA SER A 57 11.64 -4.90 16.14
C SER A 57 11.68 -4.61 14.64
N ALA A 58 10.96 -3.59 14.20
CA ALA A 58 11.01 -3.07 12.83
C ALA A 58 12.22 -2.15 12.58
N LYS A 59 13.31 -2.25 13.37
CA LYS A 59 14.50 -1.38 13.27
C LYS A 59 14.17 0.13 13.33
N ASP A 60 13.30 0.53 14.26
CA ASP A 60 12.86 1.93 14.44
C ASP A 60 12.12 2.53 13.23
N LEU A 61 11.61 1.68 12.33
CA LEU A 61 10.67 2.12 11.29
C LEU A 61 9.38 2.64 11.94
N LYS A 62 8.82 3.72 11.37
CA LYS A 62 7.58 4.37 11.84
C LYS A 62 6.31 3.56 11.55
N PHE A 63 6.46 2.40 10.91
CA PHE A 63 5.39 1.49 10.56
C PHE A 63 5.87 0.04 10.69
N TYR A 64 4.92 -0.85 10.94
CA TYR A 64 5.16 -2.29 11.09
C TYR A 64 3.95 -3.06 10.55
N ASN A 65 4.14 -4.33 10.23
CA ASN A 65 3.07 -5.25 9.87
C ASN A 65 3.14 -6.50 10.76
N THR A 66 2.05 -6.81 11.45
CA THR A 66 1.92 -7.97 12.36
C THR A 66 1.33 -9.21 11.67
N SER A 67 0.80 -9.05 10.46
CA SER A 67 0.21 -10.13 9.69
C SER A 67 1.29 -11.01 9.06
N TYR A 68 1.01 -12.32 9.05
CA TYR A 68 1.87 -13.31 8.41
C TYR A 68 1.88 -13.22 6.88
N TYR A 69 0.88 -12.54 6.30
CA TYR A 69 0.74 -12.40 4.87
C TYR A 69 1.62 -11.27 4.30
N ASP A 70 2.17 -11.53 3.12
CA ASP A 70 2.96 -10.64 2.25
C ASP A 70 2.28 -10.63 0.88
N LEU A 71 2.51 -9.63 0.03
CA LEU A 71 2.03 -9.69 -1.36
C LEU A 71 2.50 -10.99 -2.05
N ARG A 72 3.72 -11.44 -1.77
CA ARG A 72 4.26 -12.73 -2.25
C ARG A 72 3.60 -13.96 -1.64
N ARG A 73 3.15 -13.91 -0.38
CA ARG A 73 2.43 -15.02 0.27
C ARG A 73 0.95 -15.03 -0.11
N LEU A 74 0.39 -13.88 -0.46
CA LEU A 74 -0.99 -13.72 -0.94
C LEU A 74 -1.19 -14.35 -2.32
N THR A 75 -0.17 -14.35 -3.18
CA THR A 75 -0.22 -15.04 -4.48
C THR A 75 -0.18 -16.57 -4.38
N GLN A 76 0.11 -17.14 -3.20
CA GLN A 76 0.12 -18.59 -3.00
C GLN A 76 -1.27 -19.19 -2.75
N ASP A 77 -2.21 -18.39 -2.22
CA ASP A 77 -3.58 -18.84 -1.95
C ASP A 77 -4.59 -17.93 -2.68
N ALA A 78 -4.80 -18.24 -3.95
CA ALA A 78 -5.75 -17.52 -4.82
C ALA A 78 -7.22 -17.70 -4.39
N ALA A 79 -7.56 -18.80 -3.69
CA ALA A 79 -8.94 -19.10 -3.33
C ALA A 79 -9.44 -18.21 -2.19
N ASN A 80 -8.57 -17.88 -1.23
CA ASN A 80 -8.90 -17.03 -0.08
C ASN A 80 -8.25 -15.65 -0.15
N ILE A 81 -7.90 -15.18 -1.35
CA ILE A 81 -7.11 -13.94 -1.50
C ILE A 81 -7.78 -12.73 -0.86
N GLU A 82 -9.11 -12.63 -0.90
CA GLU A 82 -9.85 -11.52 -0.29
C GLU A 82 -9.66 -11.49 1.24
N MET A 83 -9.95 -12.61 1.91
CA MET A 83 -9.80 -12.73 3.35
C MET A 83 -8.34 -12.52 3.79
N ASN A 84 -7.39 -13.08 3.04
CA ASN A 84 -5.97 -12.92 3.32
C ASN A 84 -5.50 -11.48 3.10
N PHE A 85 -6.04 -10.77 2.09
CA PHE A 85 -5.75 -9.36 1.82
C PHE A 85 -6.31 -8.44 2.92
N TYR A 86 -7.52 -8.72 3.42
CA TYR A 86 -8.07 -8.00 4.57
C TYR A 86 -7.25 -8.25 5.85
N ASN A 87 -6.80 -9.48 6.08
CA ASN A 87 -5.88 -9.78 7.18
C ASN A 87 -4.56 -9.01 7.02
N TYR A 88 -4.04 -8.91 5.80
CA TYR A 88 -2.83 -8.15 5.49
C TYR A 88 -3.00 -6.65 5.78
N ILE A 89 -4.08 -6.01 5.32
CA ILE A 89 -4.37 -4.59 5.60
C ILE A 89 -4.53 -4.37 7.11
N ASN A 90 -5.29 -5.23 7.79
CA ASN A 90 -5.49 -5.15 9.23
C ASN A 90 -4.21 -5.44 10.04
N GLY A 91 -3.19 -6.04 9.43
CA GLY A 91 -1.90 -6.29 10.07
C GLY A 91 -1.04 -5.05 10.24
N TYR A 92 -1.29 -4.00 9.43
CA TYR A 92 -0.51 -2.77 9.46
C TYR A 92 -0.75 -1.92 10.70
N SER A 93 0.26 -1.10 11.01
CA SER A 93 0.18 -0.08 12.05
C SER A 93 -0.98 0.90 11.79
N PRO A 94 -1.55 1.52 12.84
CA PRO A 94 -2.69 2.44 12.72
C PRO A 94 -2.44 3.57 11.71
N ASN A 95 -1.23 4.13 11.73
CA ASN A 95 -0.83 5.21 10.82
C ASN A 95 -0.96 4.83 9.34
N VAL A 96 -0.55 3.61 8.98
CA VAL A 96 -0.65 3.12 7.60
C VAL A 96 -2.11 2.80 7.27
N ARG A 97 -2.87 2.27 8.24
CA ARG A 97 -4.29 1.98 8.03
C ARG A 97 -5.09 3.25 7.70
N GLU A 98 -4.86 4.35 8.41
CA GLU A 98 -5.52 5.64 8.10
C GLU A 98 -5.21 6.14 6.68
N ILE A 99 -3.97 5.95 6.22
CA ILE A 99 -3.57 6.29 4.85
C ILE A 99 -4.33 5.40 3.85
N LEU A 100 -4.38 4.08 4.08
CA LEU A 100 -5.08 3.14 3.21
C LEU A 100 -6.60 3.36 3.18
N GLU A 101 -7.19 3.75 4.32
CA GLU A 101 -8.61 4.14 4.43
C GLU A 101 -8.89 5.41 3.62
N SER A 102 -7.97 6.37 3.61
CA SER A 102 -8.07 7.58 2.79
C SER A 102 -8.14 7.26 1.29
N PHE A 103 -7.44 6.20 0.85
CA PHE A 103 -7.52 5.68 -0.53
C PHE A 103 -8.79 4.85 -0.81
N ASN A 104 -9.67 4.64 0.16
CA ASN A 104 -10.86 3.76 0.04
C ASN A 104 -10.49 2.35 -0.47
N ILE A 105 -9.39 1.78 0.03
CA ILE A 105 -8.87 0.52 -0.49
C ILE A 105 -9.88 -0.64 -0.41
N ASP A 106 -10.76 -0.64 0.59
CA ASP A 106 -11.81 -1.66 0.74
C ASP A 106 -12.76 -1.70 -0.47
N LYS A 107 -13.13 -0.54 -1.00
CA LYS A 107 -14.01 -0.45 -2.18
C LYS A 107 -13.28 -0.91 -3.43
N ILE A 108 -12.00 -0.58 -3.54
CA ILE A 108 -11.14 -1.02 -4.65
C ILE A 108 -11.00 -2.54 -4.64
N VAL A 109 -10.68 -3.12 -3.48
CA VAL A 109 -10.55 -4.57 -3.29
C VAL A 109 -11.86 -5.27 -3.62
N ALA A 110 -13.00 -4.81 -3.10
CA ALA A 110 -14.30 -5.39 -3.41
C ALA A 110 -14.61 -5.37 -4.92
N LYS A 111 -14.29 -4.28 -5.62
CA LYS A 111 -14.41 -4.20 -7.09
C LYS A 111 -13.44 -5.17 -7.79
N LEU A 112 -12.20 -5.28 -7.34
CA LEU A 112 -11.19 -6.16 -7.92
C LEU A 112 -11.53 -7.64 -7.74
N VAL A 113 -12.08 -8.02 -6.58
CA VAL A 113 -12.57 -9.37 -6.29
C VAL A 113 -13.75 -9.69 -7.19
N LYS A 114 -14.74 -8.79 -7.29
CA LYS A 114 -15.90 -8.99 -8.15
C LYS A 114 -15.56 -9.23 -9.62
N ASN A 115 -14.41 -8.74 -10.08
CA ASN A 115 -13.95 -8.89 -11.46
C ASN A 115 -12.80 -9.92 -11.60
N ASP A 116 -12.47 -10.69 -10.56
CA ASP A 116 -11.37 -11.67 -10.53
C ASP A 116 -10.00 -11.08 -10.98
N TYR A 117 -9.77 -9.80 -10.70
CA TYR A 117 -8.51 -9.10 -11.01
C TYR A 117 -7.58 -8.95 -9.82
N LEU A 118 -8.07 -9.08 -8.58
CA LEU A 118 -7.24 -8.87 -7.38
C LEU A 118 -5.96 -9.70 -7.43
N PHE A 119 -6.08 -11.00 -7.70
CA PHE A 119 -4.95 -11.92 -7.81
C PHE A 119 -3.97 -11.49 -8.89
N LYS A 120 -4.46 -11.21 -10.10
CA LYS A 120 -3.62 -10.82 -11.25
C LYS A 120 -2.88 -9.51 -10.99
N LEU A 121 -3.53 -8.58 -10.30
CA LEU A 121 -2.95 -7.29 -9.95
C LEU A 121 -1.82 -7.50 -8.95
N VAL A 122 -2.07 -8.24 -7.86
CA VAL A 122 -1.06 -8.56 -6.84
C VAL A 122 0.12 -9.29 -7.48
N ASP A 123 -0.14 -10.31 -8.29
CA ASP A 123 0.88 -11.08 -9.02
C ASP A 123 1.79 -10.16 -9.87
N LYS A 124 1.19 -9.25 -10.63
CA LYS A 124 1.94 -8.25 -11.41
C LYS A 124 2.78 -7.32 -10.55
N PHE A 125 2.28 -6.91 -9.39
CA PHE A 125 3.06 -6.07 -8.47
C PHE A 125 4.19 -6.85 -7.78
N THR A 126 4.06 -8.16 -7.60
CA THR A 126 5.17 -8.98 -7.06
C THR A 126 6.36 -9.09 -8.01
N GLU A 127 6.14 -8.96 -9.33
CA GLU A 127 7.22 -8.90 -10.34
C GLU A 127 7.99 -7.57 -10.28
N VAL A 128 7.38 -6.50 -9.78
CA VAL A 128 8.03 -5.19 -9.66
C VAL A 128 8.80 -5.14 -8.36
N ASP A 129 10.11 -4.93 -8.48
CA ASP A 129 10.98 -4.72 -7.34
C ASP A 129 11.11 -3.21 -7.05
N LEU A 130 10.53 -2.80 -5.92
CA LEU A 130 10.61 -1.43 -5.40
C LEU A 130 11.40 -1.41 -4.10
N HIS A 131 12.38 -2.31 -3.93
CA HIS A 131 13.25 -2.31 -2.76
C HIS A 131 14.04 -1.00 -2.66
N PRO A 132 14.26 -0.44 -1.45
CA PRO A 132 15.08 0.77 -1.26
C PRO A 132 16.51 0.65 -1.81
N GLU A 133 17.04 -0.57 -1.95
CA GLU A 133 18.34 -0.83 -2.58
C GLU A 133 18.32 -0.67 -4.11
N MET A 134 17.19 -0.98 -4.75
CA MET A 134 17.01 -0.89 -6.21
C MET A 134 16.47 0.47 -6.65
N VAL A 135 15.58 1.04 -5.84
CA VAL A 135 14.94 2.34 -6.07
C VAL A 135 15.12 3.18 -4.83
N SER A 136 15.92 4.23 -4.92
CA SER A 136 16.13 5.15 -3.81
C SER A 136 14.83 5.87 -3.41
N ASN A 137 14.79 6.43 -2.20
CA ASN A 137 13.61 7.20 -1.76
C ASN A 137 13.32 8.40 -2.66
N HIS A 138 14.35 9.01 -3.23
CA HIS A 138 14.20 10.12 -4.19
C HIS A 138 13.59 9.65 -5.51
N GLU A 139 14.08 8.55 -6.07
CA GLU A 139 13.53 7.96 -7.30
C GLU A 139 12.09 7.49 -7.12
N MET A 140 11.76 6.94 -5.94
CA MET A 140 10.39 6.56 -5.61
C MET A 140 9.45 7.78 -5.60
N GLY A 141 9.93 8.92 -5.10
CA GLY A 141 9.21 10.19 -5.16
C GLY A 141 8.92 10.61 -6.62
N TYR A 142 9.94 10.60 -7.47
CA TYR A 142 9.78 10.91 -8.90
C TYR A 142 8.84 9.95 -9.62
N ILE A 143 8.91 8.64 -9.34
CA ILE A 143 7.99 7.65 -9.90
C ILE A 143 6.55 7.95 -9.47
N PHE A 144 6.34 8.29 -8.20
CA PHE A 144 5.02 8.60 -7.69
C PHE A 144 4.45 9.89 -8.29
N GLU A 145 5.26 10.94 -8.43
CA GLU A 145 4.88 12.18 -9.10
C GLU A 145 4.55 11.97 -10.59
N GLU A 146 5.36 11.19 -11.30
CA GLU A 146 5.11 10.86 -12.71
C GLU A 146 3.83 10.03 -12.89
N LEU A 147 3.55 9.11 -11.95
CA LEU A 147 2.29 8.39 -11.92
C LEU A 147 1.11 9.35 -11.71
N LEU A 148 1.18 10.23 -10.70
CA LEU A 148 0.15 11.24 -10.46
C LEU A 148 -0.08 12.15 -11.68
N ARG A 149 1.01 12.59 -12.33
CA ARG A 149 0.94 13.41 -13.55
C ARG A 149 0.21 12.68 -14.67
N ARG A 150 0.62 11.45 -15.00
CA ARG A 150 -0.02 10.64 -16.05
C ARG A 150 -1.49 10.36 -15.77
N PHE A 151 -1.85 10.09 -14.51
CA PHE A 151 -3.26 9.87 -14.15
C PHE A 151 -4.07 11.16 -14.23
N SER A 152 -3.49 12.31 -13.89
CA SER A 152 -4.12 13.62 -14.08
C SER A 152 -4.38 13.90 -15.57
N GLU A 153 -3.38 13.65 -16.43
CA GLU A 153 -3.50 13.82 -17.89
C GLU A 153 -4.58 12.89 -18.50
N MET A 154 -4.57 11.60 -18.15
CA MET A 154 -5.58 10.64 -18.63
C MET A 154 -6.99 10.94 -18.11
N SER A 155 -7.10 11.43 -16.87
CA SER A 155 -8.38 11.91 -16.31
C SER A 155 -8.87 13.11 -17.11
N ASN A 156 -8.00 14.07 -17.41
CA ASN A 156 -8.34 15.26 -18.19
C ASN A 156 -8.73 14.94 -19.65
N GLU A 157 -8.09 13.95 -20.29
CA GLU A 157 -8.46 13.47 -21.63
C GLU A 157 -9.81 12.73 -21.64
N THR A 158 -10.17 12.04 -20.55
CA THR A 158 -11.44 11.33 -20.44
C THR A 158 -12.58 12.24 -19.95
N ALA A 159 -12.25 13.41 -19.37
CA ALA A 159 -13.15 14.33 -18.69
C ALA A 159 -13.45 15.60 -19.51
N GLY A 160 -14.00 15.44 -20.72
CA GLY A 160 -14.88 16.45 -21.29
C GLY A 160 -16.17 16.62 -20.48
N GLU A 161 -16.52 15.68 -19.61
CA GLU A 161 -17.63 15.76 -18.67
C GLU A 161 -17.25 15.12 -17.32
N HIS A 162 -17.28 15.91 -16.25
CA HIS A 162 -17.27 15.48 -14.83
C HIS A 162 -15.98 14.88 -14.24
N TYR A 163 -15.02 15.73 -13.87
CA TYR A 163 -14.44 15.65 -12.51
C TYR A 163 -13.83 16.98 -12.07
N THR A 164 -14.49 17.67 -11.15
CA THR A 164 -13.88 18.76 -10.37
C THR A 164 -12.92 18.09 -9.38
N PRO A 165 -11.60 18.39 -9.40
CA PRO A 165 -10.66 17.70 -8.53
C PRO A 165 -10.96 18.08 -7.09
N ARG A 166 -10.94 17.08 -6.20
CA ARG A 166 -11.01 17.27 -4.76
C ARG A 166 -9.73 17.97 -4.30
N GLU A 167 -9.73 19.30 -4.35
CA GLU A 167 -8.73 20.20 -3.74
C GLU A 167 -8.73 20.13 -2.19
N VAL A 168 -8.88 18.95 -1.60
CA VAL A 168 -8.92 18.79 -0.13
C VAL A 168 -7.80 17.90 0.41
N GLY A 169 -7.07 17.16 -0.45
CA GLY A 169 -5.93 16.36 -0.01
C GLY A 169 -4.58 17.10 0.00
N LEU A 170 -4.41 18.12 -0.85
CA LEU A 170 -3.09 18.74 -1.07
C LEU A 170 -2.57 19.54 0.15
N CYS A 171 -3.48 20.09 0.97
CA CYS A 171 -3.08 20.81 2.18
C CYS A 171 -2.70 19.91 3.36
N THR A 172 -2.97 18.60 3.30
CA THR A 172 -2.58 17.66 4.38
C THR A 172 -1.20 17.04 4.13
N TRP A 173 -0.74 16.98 2.87
CA TRP A 173 0.58 16.44 2.52
C TRP A 173 1.77 17.33 2.89
N HIS A 174 1.55 18.59 3.28
CA HIS A 174 2.62 19.44 3.84
C HIS A 174 2.90 19.15 5.33
N LEU A 175 2.10 18.30 5.98
CA LEU A 175 2.27 17.90 7.39
C LEU A 175 2.93 16.51 7.54
N ILE A 176 3.02 15.74 6.47
CA ILE A 176 3.67 14.41 6.43
C ILE A 176 5.20 14.46 6.22
N PRO A 177 5.84 15.46 5.56
CA PRO A 177 7.30 15.46 5.36
C PRO A 177 8.04 15.54 6.70
N THR A 178 7.47 16.23 7.69
CA THR A 178 8.04 16.39 9.03
C THR A 178 8.06 15.09 9.83
N GLN A 179 7.15 14.14 9.55
CA GLN A 179 7.17 12.84 10.19
C GLN A 179 8.05 11.83 9.47
N ILE A 180 8.61 12.13 8.30
CA ILE A 180 9.52 11.20 7.58
C ILE A 180 10.97 11.70 7.60
N GLN A 181 11.21 13.00 7.78
CA GLN A 181 12.56 13.58 7.85
C GLN A 181 13.20 13.58 9.25
N ALA A 182 12.46 13.37 10.34
CA ALA A 182 13.03 13.38 11.70
C ALA A 182 13.62 12.02 12.13
N VAL A 183 14.54 11.49 11.33
CA VAL A 183 15.51 10.44 11.75
C VAL A 183 16.89 10.89 11.25
N GLU A 184 17.35 12.02 11.78
CA GLU A 184 18.75 12.31 12.06
C GLU A 184 18.86 12.62 13.56
#